data_AF-A0A832I9N5-F1
#
_entry.id   AF-A0A832I9N5-F1
#
_cell.length_a   1.000
_cell.length_b   1.000
_cell.length_c   1.000
_cell.angle_alpha   90.00
_cell.angle_beta   90.00
_cell.angle_gamma   90.00
#
_symmetry.space_group_name_H-M   'P 1'
#
loop_
_entity.id
_entity.type
_entity.pdbx_description
1 polymer ?
#
loop_
_entity_poly.entity_id
_entity_poly.type
_entity_poly.pdbx_seq_one_letter_code
_entity_poly.pdbx_strand_id
1 'polypeptide(L)' 'RDYVSMHDLPDAKTVMELLPLWFEDYNINHPHKGLKMRSPREYRMMQNKLEGCPV' A
#
# COMPACT_ATOMS: atom_id res chain seq x y z
N ARG A 1 -2.60 -7.83 -1.55
CA ARG A 1 -2.35 -8.53 -2.82
C ARG A 1 -1.12 -9.39 -2.57
N ASP A 2 -1.06 -10.62 -3.08
CA ASP A 2 0.14 -11.42 -2.95
C ASP A 2 1.09 -11.08 -4.10
N TYR A 3 2.10 -10.24 -3.82
CA TYR A 3 3.06 -9.80 -4.83
C TYR A 3 4.07 -10.89 -5.18
N VAL A 4 4.35 -11.81 -4.25
CA VAL A 4 5.35 -12.86 -4.42
C VAL A 4 4.85 -13.90 -5.42
N SER A 5 3.59 -14.33 -5.30
CA SER A 5 3.01 -15.30 -6.25
C SER A 5 2.69 -14.73 -7.63
N MET A 6 2.65 -13.41 -7.78
CA MET A 6 2.33 -12.75 -9.05
C MET A 6 3.54 -12.46 -9.94
N HIS A 7 4.77 -12.65 -9.45
CA HIS A 7 5.99 -12.29 -10.17
C HIS A 7 6.96 -13.47 -10.22
N ASP A 8 7.74 -13.54 -11.29
CA ASP A 8 8.90 -14.42 -11.37
C ASP A 8 10.04 -13.79 -10.55
N LEU A 9 10.55 -14.54 -9.57
CA LEU A 9 11.58 -14.09 -8.62
C LEU A 9 12.85 -14.94 -8.76
N PRO A 10 13.60 -14.81 -9.87
CA PRO A 10 14.73 -15.68 -10.18
C PRO A 10 15.91 -15.51 -9.22
N ASP A 11 16.08 -14.32 -8.64
CA ASP A 11 17.15 -14.03 -7.69
C ASP A 11 16.79 -12.89 -6.71
N ALA A 12 17.63 -12.72 -5.69
CA ALA A 12 17.43 -11.70 -4.66
C ALA A 12 17.54 -10.26 -5.19
N LYS A 13 18.35 -10.02 -6.23
CA LYS A 13 18.51 -8.68 -6.80
C LYS A 13 17.22 -8.24 -7.48
N THR A 14 16.58 -9.13 -8.25
CA THR A 14 15.27 -8.87 -8.86
C THR A 14 14.21 -8.54 -7.81
N VAL A 15 14.16 -9.30 -6.71
CA VAL A 15 13.23 -9.00 -5.60
C VAL A 15 13.48 -7.60 -5.05
N MET A 16 14.74 -7.25 -4.77
CA MET A 16 15.10 -5.94 -4.22
C MET A 16 14.72 -4.78 -5.15
N GLU A 17 14.83 -4.98 -6.47
CA GLU A 17 14.42 -4.01 -7.48
C GLU A 17 12.89 -3.84 -7.56
N LEU A 18 12.12 -4.89 -7.26
CA LEU A 18 10.65 -4.88 -7.28
C LEU A 18 10.01 -4.34 -5.99
N LEU A 19 10.68 -4.45 -4.84
CA LEU A 19 10.15 -4.01 -3.54
C LEU A 19 9.62 -2.57 -3.54
N PRO A 20 10.32 -1.55 -4.08
CA PRO A 20 9.80 -0.19 -4.11
C PRO A 20 8.46 -0.07 -4.85
N LEU A 21 8.32 -0.78 -5.97
CA LEU A 21 7.08 -0.79 -6.76
C LEU A 21 5.94 -1.45 -5.97
N TRP A 22 6.22 -2.58 -5.32
CA TRP A 22 5.22 -3.28 -4.51
C TRP A 22 4.76 -2.45 -3.31
N PHE A 23 5.68 -1.75 -2.65
CA PHE A 23 5.34 -0.84 -1.57
C PHE A 23 4.49 0.33 -2.06
N GLU A 24 4.80 0.90 -3.22
CA GLU A 24 4.00 2.01 -3.75
C GLU A 24 2.58 1.56 -4.12
N ASP A 25 2.45 0.42 -4.79
CA ASP A 25 1.13 -0.16 -5.12
C ASP A 25 0.32 -0.51 -3.87
N TYR A 26 0.97 -1.13 -2.87
CA TYR A 26 0.34 -1.44 -1.59
C TYR A 26 -0.18 -0.18 -0.91
N ASN A 27 0.62 0.88 -0.90
CA ASN A 27 0.31 2.11 -0.18
C ASN A 27 -0.72 3.01 -0.89
N ILE A 28 -0.78 2.98 -2.23
CA ILE A 28 -1.68 3.83 -3.03
C ILE A 28 -2.95 3.09 -3.43
N ASN A 29 -2.84 1.86 -3.94
CA ASN A 29 -3.92 1.23 -4.70
C ASN A 29 -4.62 0.10 -3.93
N HIS A 30 -3.92 -0.61 -3.05
CA HIS A 30 -4.46 -1.85 -2.48
C HIS A 30 -5.55 -1.58 -1.43
N PRO A 31 -6.82 -2.03 -1.64
CA PRO A 31 -7.87 -1.79 -0.67
C PRO A 31 -7.83 -2.82 0.46
N HIS A 32 -7.97 -2.33 1.70
CA HIS A 32 -7.96 -3.18 2.89
C HIS A 32 -9.29 -3.19 3.62
N LYS A 33 -9.80 -4.38 3.95
CA LYS A 33 -11.04 -4.53 4.74
C LYS A 33 -10.98 -3.80 6.08
N GLY A 34 -9.86 -3.90 6.78
CA GLY A 34 -9.62 -3.19 8.05
C GLY A 34 -9.56 -1.66 7.91
N LEU A 35 -9.29 -1.15 6.70
CA LEU A 35 -9.24 0.29 6.39
C LEU A 35 -10.53 0.78 5.69
N LYS A 36 -11.65 0.07 5.88
CA LYS A 36 -12.93 0.37 5.20
C LYS A 36 -12.79 0.40 3.67
N MET A 37 -12.05 -0.57 3.12
CA MET A 37 -11.76 -0.72 1.69
C MET A 37 -10.96 0.43 1.06
N ARG A 38 -10.24 1.22 1.86
CA ARG A 38 -9.28 2.22 1.38
C ARG A 38 -7.87 1.67 1.33
N SER A 39 -7.02 2.33 0.57
CA SER A 39 -5.56 2.12 0.66
C SER A 39 -4.97 2.78 1.93
N PRO A 40 -3.75 2.39 2.33
CA PRO A 40 -3.10 2.97 3.50
C PRO A 40 -2.89 4.48 3.42
N ARG A 41 -2.56 5.04 2.24
CA ARG A 41 -2.42 6.50 2.08
C ARG A 41 -3.76 7.21 2.12
N GLU A 42 -4.78 6.69 1.43
CA GLU A 42 -6.13 7.25 1.49
C GLU A 42 -6.68 7.27 2.92
N TYR A 43 -6.48 6.18 3.66
CA TYR A 43 -6.90 6.10 5.05
C TYR A 43 -6.22 7.16 5.91
N ARG A 44 -4.90 7.31 5.81
CA ARG A 44 -4.14 8.35 6.54
C ARG A 44 -4.59 9.76 6.19
N MET A 45 -4.79 10.06 4.90
CA MET A 45 -5.30 11.37 4.48
C MET A 45 -6.67 11.68 5.09
N MET A 46 -7.54 10.67 5.19
CA MET A 46 -8.85 10.83 5.80
C MET A 46 -8.77 11.01 7.32
N GLN A 47 -7.88 10.29 8.02
CA GLN A 47 -7.66 10.49 9.46
C GLN A 47 -7.11 11.90 9.74
N ASN A 48 -6.08 12.34 9.01
CA ASN A 48 -5.51 13.67 9.18
C ASN A 48 -6.53 14.79 8.93
N LYS A 49 -7.44 14.60 7.98
CA LYS A 49 -8.54 15.56 7.73
C LYS A 49 -9.50 15.66 8.92
N LEU A 50 -9.74 14.56 9.62
CA LEU A 50 -10.59 14.54 10.81
C LEU A 50 -9.91 15.16 12.02
N GLU A 51 -8.61 14.94 12.20
CA GLU A 51 -7.82 15.53 13.30
C GLU A 51 -7.62 17.05 13.16
N GLY A 52 -7.64 17.57 11.94
CA GLY A 52 -7.51 19.01 11.65
C GLY A 52 -8.81 19.81 11.62
N CYS A 53 -9.97 19.19 11.89
CA CYS A 53 -11.25 19.91 11.93
C CYS A 53 -11.41 20.59 13.31
N PRO A 54 -11.49 21.93 13.39
CA PRO A 54 -11.87 22.56 14.65
C PRO A 54 -13.33 22.20 14.92
N VAL A 55 -13.59 21.58 16.08
CA VAL A 55 -14.95 21.38 16.61
C VAL A 55 -15.52 22.72 17.02
#